data_AF-A0A4C1VXF6-F1
#
_entry.id   AF-A0A4C1VXF6-F1
#
_cell.length_a   1.000
_cell.length_b   1.000
_cell.length_c   1.000
_cell.angle_alpha   90.00
_cell.angle_beta   90.00
_cell.angle_gamma   90.00
#
_symmetry.space_group_name_H-M   'P 1'
#
loop_
_entity.id
_entity.type
_entity.pdbx_description
1 polymer ?
#
loop_
_entity_poly.entity_id
_entity_poly.type
_entity_poly.pdbx_seq_one_letter_code
_entity_poly.pdbx_strand_id
1 'polypeptide(L)'
;MTTRLAGAKEVLLIGNLNQLPFIDGLNFFKMQYVRPNLMATVTNKLLCTYRNPIDVVYALNEIYSGIYSSMTQAQSLRLKRYSNANILKDLPSTLYLTYT
;
A
#
# COMPACT_ATOMS: atom_id res chain seq x y z
N MET A 1 8.71 -17.74 -17.87
CA MET A 1 9.87 -16.98 -18.40
C MET A 1 10.84 -16.62 -17.27
N THR A 2 10.36 -16.03 -16.18
CA THR A 2 11.14 -15.68 -14.97
C THR A 2 11.85 -16.86 -14.30
N THR A 3 11.15 -18.01 -14.14
CA THR A 3 11.75 -19.26 -13.62
C THR A 3 12.94 -19.75 -14.45
N ARG A 4 12.84 -19.67 -15.78
CA ARG A 4 13.92 -20.07 -16.69
C ARG A 4 15.13 -19.13 -16.63
N LEU A 5 14.91 -17.83 -16.46
CA LEU A 5 15.99 -16.85 -16.32
C LEU A 5 16.70 -16.96 -14.96
N ALA A 6 15.95 -17.21 -13.89
CA ALA A 6 16.50 -17.35 -12.55
C ALA A 6 17.06 -18.76 -12.26
N GLY A 7 16.82 -19.74 -13.14
CA GLY A 7 17.10 -21.16 -12.85
C GLY A 7 16.28 -21.71 -11.67
N ALA A 8 15.22 -21.02 -11.27
CA ALA A 8 14.43 -21.36 -10.09
C ALA A 8 13.39 -22.44 -10.41
N LYS A 9 13.26 -23.41 -9.50
CA LYS A 9 12.23 -24.45 -9.58
C LYS A 9 10.82 -23.86 -9.43
N GLU A 10 10.66 -22.89 -8.55
CA GLU A 10 9.40 -22.23 -8.21
C GLU A 10 9.64 -20.73 -8.01
N VAL A 11 8.61 -19.91 -8.22
CA VAL A 11 8.64 -18.46 -8.02
C VAL A 11 7.45 -18.05 -7.19
N LEU A 12 7.70 -17.31 -6.12
CA LEU A 12 6.68 -16.71 -5.28
C LEU A 12 6.58 -15.21 -5.59
N LEU A 13 5.38 -14.75 -5.96
CA LEU A 13 5.09 -13.34 -6.17
C LEU A 13 4.31 -12.81 -4.96
N ILE A 14 4.87 -11.80 -4.28
CA ILE A 14 4.26 -11.17 -3.11
C ILE A 14 3.96 -9.72 -3.46
N GLY A 15 2.74 -9.28 -3.17
CA GLY A 15 2.34 -7.90 -3.41
C GLY A 15 0.94 -7.64 -2.90
N ASN A 16 0.48 -6.41 -3.14
CA ASN A 16 -0.85 -5.96 -2.77
C ASN A 16 -1.54 -5.33 -3.98
N LEU A 17 -2.69 -5.89 -4.37
CA LEU A 17 -3.42 -5.50 -5.59
C LEU A 17 -3.98 -4.07 -5.54
N ASN A 18 -4.26 -3.55 -4.34
CA ASN A 18 -4.83 -2.20 -4.18
C ASN A 18 -3.78 -1.17 -3.78
N GLN A 19 -2.48 -1.52 -3.82
CA GLN A 19 -1.38 -0.56 -3.73
C GLN A 19 -0.94 -0.11 -5.12
N LEU A 20 -0.19 0.99 -5.16
CA LEU A 20 0.38 1.50 -6.40
C LEU A 20 1.27 0.42 -7.02
N PRO A 21 1.04 0.06 -8.30
CA PRO A 21 1.97 -0.80 -9.02
C PRO A 21 3.26 -0.03 -9.31
N PHE A 22 4.23 -0.71 -9.92
CA PHE A 22 5.40 -0.04 -10.48
C PHE A 22 4.98 1.08 -11.43
N ILE A 23 5.62 2.24 -11.32
CA ILE A 23 5.45 3.41 -12.19
C ILE A 23 6.80 3.67 -12.85
N ASP A 24 6.84 3.74 -14.18
CA ASP A 24 8.04 4.16 -14.89
C ASP A 24 8.24 5.66 -14.72
N GLY A 25 9.22 6.05 -13.92
CA GLY A 25 9.52 7.46 -13.66
C GLY A 25 10.17 8.18 -14.84
N LEU A 26 10.72 7.46 -15.81
CA LEU A 26 11.47 8.04 -16.92
C LEU A 26 10.60 8.22 -18.17
N ASN A 27 9.46 7.52 -18.23
CA ASN A 27 8.51 7.54 -19.35
C ASN A 27 9.19 7.29 -20.72
N PHE A 28 10.31 6.57 -20.74
CA PHE A 28 11.09 6.36 -21.97
C PHE A 28 10.33 5.51 -23.00
N PHE A 29 9.39 4.68 -22.53
CA PHE A 29 8.57 3.83 -23.38
C PHE A 29 7.12 3.84 -22.93
N LYS A 30 6.21 3.62 -23.88
CA LYS A 30 4.79 3.40 -23.57
C LYS A 30 4.63 2.05 -22.88
N MET A 31 4.70 2.06 -21.55
CA MET A 31 4.47 0.89 -20.72
C MET A 31 2.98 0.53 -20.69
N GLN A 32 2.67 -0.74 -20.99
CA GLN A 32 1.37 -1.30 -20.66
C GLN A 32 1.41 -1.80 -19.22
N TYR A 33 0.71 -1.10 -18.33
CA TYR A 33 0.56 -1.53 -16.94
C TYR A 33 -0.34 -2.75 -16.87
N VAL A 34 0.25 -3.94 -16.90
CA VAL A 34 -0.47 -5.18 -16.64
C VAL A 34 -0.46 -5.43 -15.14
N ARG A 35 -1.65 -5.53 -14.55
CA ARG A 35 -1.78 -5.90 -13.13
C ARG A 35 -1.20 -7.32 -12.94
N PRO A 36 -0.33 -7.56 -11.94
CA PRO A 36 0.28 -8.88 -11.75
C PRO A 36 -0.73 -10.03 -11.61
N ASN A 37 -1.93 -9.77 -11.08
CA ASN A 37 -3.00 -10.77 -10.99
C ASN A 37 -3.58 -11.23 -12.33
N LEU A 38 -3.35 -10.49 -13.42
CA LEU A 38 -3.70 -10.91 -14.77
C LEU A 38 -2.66 -11.87 -15.37
N MET A 39 -1.44 -11.87 -14.83
CA MET A 39 -0.32 -12.71 -15.27
C MET A 39 -0.13 -13.95 -14.39
N ALA A 40 -0.52 -13.87 -13.11
CA ALA A 40 -0.46 -14.95 -12.17
C ALA A 40 -1.71 -14.98 -11.28
N THR A 41 -2.32 -16.15 -11.12
CA THR A 41 -3.46 -16.34 -10.22
C THR A 41 -3.05 -16.08 -8.77
N VAL A 42 -3.89 -15.37 -8.03
CA VAL A 42 -3.70 -15.20 -6.58
C VAL A 42 -4.04 -16.51 -5.88
N THR A 43 -3.03 -17.19 -5.34
CA THR A 43 -3.18 -18.47 -4.65
C THR A 43 -3.45 -18.31 -3.16
N ASN A 44 -3.01 -17.21 -2.55
CA ASN A 44 -3.16 -16.97 -1.11
C ASN A 44 -3.42 -15.47 -0.84
N LYS A 45 -4.26 -15.18 0.15
CA LYS A 45 -4.58 -13.82 0.62
C LYS A 45 -4.33 -13.74 2.12
N LEU A 46 -3.46 -12.81 2.52
CA LEU A 46 -3.20 -12.53 3.93
C LEU A 46 -4.09 -11.38 4.39
N LEU A 47 -4.95 -11.63 5.39
CA LEU A 47 -5.94 -10.67 5.90
C LEU A 47 -5.55 -10.06 7.26
N CYS A 48 -4.57 -10.62 7.95
CA CYS A 48 -4.05 -10.04 9.19
C CYS A 48 -3.03 -8.95 8.87
N THR A 49 -3.23 -7.73 9.40
CA THR A 49 -2.20 -6.70 9.43
C THR A 49 -1.59 -6.59 10.82
N TYR A 50 -0.27 -6.71 10.86
CA TYR A 50 0.53 -6.58 12.08
C TYR A 50 1.00 -5.14 12.34
N ARG A 51 0.57 -4.19 11.51
CA ARG A 51 1.06 -2.81 11.55
C ARG A 51 -0.04 -1.79 11.73
N ASN A 52 -1.19 -1.99 11.06
CA ASN A 52 -2.21 -0.96 11.00
C ASN A 52 -3.11 -1.03 12.25
N PRO A 53 -3.37 0.09 12.93
CA PRO A 53 -4.34 0.19 14.02
C PRO A 53 -5.78 -0.15 13.58
N ILE A 54 -6.69 -0.34 14.54
CA ILE A 54 -8.06 -0.81 14.28
C ILE A 54 -8.86 0.20 13.43
N ASP A 55 -8.74 1.51 13.68
CA ASP A 55 -9.41 2.54 12.87
C ASP A 55 -8.98 2.52 11.40
N VAL A 56 -7.69 2.27 11.14
CA VAL A 56 -7.18 2.11 9.77
C VAL A 56 -7.73 0.82 9.14
N VAL A 57 -7.76 -0.29 9.88
CA VAL A 57 -8.31 -1.57 9.40
C VAL A 57 -9.80 -1.47 9.10
N TYR A 58 -10.55 -0.73 9.93
CA TYR A 58 -11.96 -0.45 9.70
C TYR A 58 -12.17 0.21 8.34
N ALA A 59 -11.37 1.24 8.01
CA ALA A 59 -11.43 1.88 6.69
C ALA A 59 -10.99 0.92 5.56
N LEU A 60 -9.94 0.11 5.78
CA LEU A 60 -9.47 -0.86 4.80
C LEU A 60 -10.47 -1.99 4.51
N ASN A 61 -11.41 -2.27 5.41
CA ASN A 61 -12.41 -3.32 5.23
C ASN A 61 -13.35 -3.07 4.03
N GLU A 62 -13.48 -1.82 3.57
CA GLU A 62 -14.20 -1.49 2.34
C GLU A 62 -13.53 -2.08 1.09
N ILE A 63 -12.20 -2.28 1.15
CA ILE A 63 -11.38 -2.74 0.03
C ILE A 63 -11.02 -4.23 0.20
N TYR A 64 -10.79 -4.66 1.44
CA TYR A 64 -10.36 -6.01 1.78
C TYR A 64 -11.39 -6.66 2.71
N SER A 65 -12.30 -7.44 2.14
CA SER A 65 -13.30 -8.17 2.92
C SER A 65 -12.64 -9.09 3.96
N GLY A 66 -12.97 -8.89 5.24
CA GLY A 66 -12.49 -9.72 6.34
C GLY A 66 -11.08 -9.38 6.83
N ILE A 67 -10.52 -8.24 6.44
CA ILE A 67 -9.25 -7.75 6.99
C ILE A 67 -9.38 -7.47 8.50
N TYR A 68 -8.37 -7.82 9.28
CA TYR A 68 -8.35 -7.60 10.72
C TYR A 68 -6.95 -7.19 11.19
N SER A 69 -6.90 -6.50 12.33
CA SER A 69 -5.65 -6.05 12.95
C SER A 69 -5.20 -7.00 14.05
N SER A 70 -3.88 -7.22 14.17
CA SER A 70 -3.30 -7.77 15.40
C SER A 70 -3.00 -6.68 16.44
N MET A 71 -3.12 -5.41 16.09
CA MET A 71 -2.87 -4.28 16.98
C MET A 71 -4.08 -4.00 17.87
N THR A 72 -3.82 -3.55 19.09
CA THR A 72 -4.87 -3.16 20.05
C THR A 72 -5.20 -1.67 19.99
N GLN A 73 -4.40 -0.86 19.29
CA GLN A 73 -4.64 0.57 19.17
C GLN A 73 -5.93 0.84 18.38
N ALA A 74 -6.93 1.42 19.06
CA ALA A 74 -8.23 1.71 18.48
C ALA A 74 -8.23 2.95 17.57
N GLN A 75 -7.55 4.02 17.98
CA GLN A 75 -7.50 5.30 17.27
C GLN A 75 -6.06 5.74 17.05
N SER A 76 -5.74 6.08 15.80
CA SER A 76 -4.40 6.43 15.33
C SER A 76 -4.37 7.67 14.44
N LEU A 77 -5.51 8.02 13.83
CA LEU A 77 -5.63 9.19 12.97
C LEU A 77 -6.40 10.33 13.64
N ARG A 78 -5.92 11.55 13.43
CA ARG A 78 -6.61 12.78 13.82
C ARG A 78 -6.60 13.77 12.67
N LEU A 79 -7.78 14.20 12.23
CA LEU A 79 -7.92 15.28 11.26
C LEU A 79 -7.99 16.62 12.00
N LYS A 80 -7.06 17.53 11.72
CA LYS A 80 -7.11 18.92 12.16
C LYS A 80 -7.24 19.82 10.94
N ARG A 81 -8.23 20.71 10.97
CA ARG A 81 -8.40 21.75 9.95
C ARG A 81 -7.64 22.99 10.41
N TYR A 82 -6.88 23.59 9.49
CA TYR A 82 -6.21 24.87 9.71
C TYR A 82 -6.89 25.90 8.82
N SER A 83 -7.37 26.99 9.41
CA SER A 83 -8.09 28.07 8.68
C SER A 83 -7.17 29.15 8.13
N ASN A 84 -5.87 29.13 8.47
CA ASN A 84 -4.85 30.07 8.03
C ASN A 84 -3.58 29.33 7.60
N ALA A 85 -2.73 29.96 6.78
CA ALA A 85 -1.49 29.40 6.20
C ALA A 85 -0.41 28.94 7.20
N ASN A 86 -0.65 29.08 8.51
CA ASN A 86 0.31 28.76 9.55
C ASN A 86 0.11 27.32 10.04
N ILE A 87 0.46 26.36 9.18
CA ILE A 87 0.79 25.02 9.64
C ILE A 87 2.15 25.14 10.33
N LEU A 88 2.23 24.74 11.59
CA LEU A 88 3.51 24.70 12.33
C LEU A 88 4.43 23.74 11.57
N LYS A 89 5.52 24.24 10.97
CA LYS A 89 6.43 23.43 10.14
C LYS A 89 7.51 22.71 10.95
N ASP A 90 7.63 23.06 12.23
CA ASP A 90 8.80 22.71 13.05
C ASP A 90 8.51 21.55 14.02
N LEU A 91 7.47 20.75 13.74
CA LEU A 91 7.18 19.57 14.54
C LEU A 91 8.24 18.48 14.30
N PRO A 92 8.93 17.99 15.34
CA PRO A 92 9.92 16.94 15.19
C PRO A 92 9.27 15.66 14.65
N SER A 93 10.00 14.90 13.84
CA SER A 93 9.53 13.64 13.23
C SER A 93 8.26 13.76 12.37
N THR A 94 8.01 14.94 11.78
CA THR A 94 6.84 15.16 10.91
C THR A 94 7.26 15.23 9.44
N LEU A 95 6.66 14.38 8.61
CA LEU A 95 6.76 14.47 7.15
C LEU A 95 5.59 15.29 6.61
N TYR A 96 5.87 16.42 5.97
CA TYR A 96 4.86 17.21 5.28
C TYR A 96 4.74 16.74 3.84
N LEU A 97 3.53 16.31 3.46
CA LEU A 97 3.20 15.99 2.07
C LEU A 97 2.43 17.18 1.50
N THR A 98 3.00 17.83 0.48
CA THR A 98 2.32 18.88 -0.29
C THR A 98 1.94 18.33 -1.65
N TYR A 99 0.73 18.61 -2.10
CA TYR A 99 0.35 18.39 -3.49
C TYR A 99 0.74 19.64 -4.30
N THR A 100 1.61 19.48 -5.30
CA THR A 100 1.92 20.51 -6.30
C THR A 100 1.22 20.16 -7.60
#